data_AF-A0A1E5UII8-F1
#
_entry.id   AF-A0A1E5UII8-F1
#
_cell.length_a   1.000
_cell.length_b   1.000
_cell.length_c   1.000
_cell.angle_alpha   90.00
_cell.angle_beta   90.00
_cell.angle_gamma   90.00
#
_symmetry.space_group_name_H-M   'P 1'
#
loop_
_entity.id
_entity.type
_entity.pdbx_description
1 polymer ?
#
loop_
_entity_poly.entity_id
_entity_poly.type
_entity_poly.pdbx_seq_one_letter_code
_entity_poly.pdbx_strand_id
1 'polypeptide(L)'
;MPPRKATKEADPQPAAAAQEEPAPAPEAPAAALTEAEVEELPKAIVRRLVKDKLAHIAGGEGAEVIVNKDAMTAFAESARIFIHYLSATANDMCKETKRQTINADDVLKALDEMEFSEFVEPLRTALQEFRNKNADKRSEASKKQKEKRRKLNEEPLPQKENDPADDANENDD
;
A
#
# COMPACT_ATOMS: atom_id res chain seq x y z
N MET A 1 -82.16 17.60 30.21
CA MET A 1 -80.90 18.37 30.06
C MET A 1 -79.87 17.81 31.05
N PRO A 2 -78.56 17.78 30.72
CA PRO A 2 -77.51 17.07 31.49
C PRO A 2 -76.95 17.94 32.63
N PRO A 3 -76.33 17.36 33.70
CA PRO A 3 -74.90 16.94 33.72
C PRO A 3 -74.66 15.59 34.47
N ARG A 4 -73.47 14.97 34.65
CA ARG A 4 -72.12 14.94 33.99
C ARG A 4 -71.33 13.69 34.53
N LYS A 5 -70.24 13.31 33.83
CA LYS A 5 -68.93 12.67 34.21
C LYS A 5 -68.74 12.03 35.63
N ALA A 6 -67.92 10.98 35.83
CA ALA A 6 -66.76 10.53 35.06
C ALA A 6 -66.39 9.02 35.24
N THR A 7 -65.73 8.44 34.21
CA THR A 7 -64.62 7.43 34.22
C THR A 7 -64.41 6.51 35.44
N LYS A 8 -64.13 5.21 35.29
CA LYS A 8 -63.08 4.65 34.40
C LYS A 8 -63.27 3.13 34.14
N GLU A 9 -63.13 2.70 32.89
CA GLU A 9 -63.02 1.28 32.46
C GLU A 9 -61.60 0.74 32.73
N ALA A 10 -61.40 -0.45 33.31
CA ALA A 10 -61.45 -1.83 32.77
C ALA A 10 -60.06 -2.41 32.43
N ASP A 11 -59.82 -3.61 32.98
CA ASP A 11 -58.75 -4.61 32.78
C ASP A 11 -58.52 -5.06 31.31
N PRO A 12 -57.53 -5.95 30.99
CA PRO A 12 -56.10 -5.92 31.35
C PRO A 12 -55.15 -6.38 30.18
N GLN A 13 -53.82 -6.30 30.39
CA GLN A 13 -52.74 -7.00 29.62
C GLN A 13 -52.53 -6.63 28.11
N PRO A 14 -51.43 -7.05 27.44
CA PRO A 14 -50.18 -7.70 27.89
C PRO A 14 -48.88 -7.02 27.38
N ALA A 15 -47.74 -7.71 27.57
CA ALA A 15 -46.47 -7.58 26.84
C ALA A 15 -45.62 -6.29 27.02
N ALA A 16 -44.68 -6.35 27.97
CA ALA A 16 -43.50 -5.47 27.96
C ALA A 16 -42.54 -5.92 26.84
N ALA A 17 -42.18 -5.01 25.94
CA ALA A 17 -41.17 -5.25 24.92
C ALA A 17 -39.78 -5.27 25.57
N ALA A 18 -39.10 -6.41 25.53
CA ALA A 18 -37.67 -6.48 25.85
C ALA A 18 -36.90 -5.76 24.74
N GLN A 19 -36.10 -4.76 25.12
CA GLN A 19 -35.08 -4.19 24.23
C GLN A 19 -33.83 -5.05 24.39
N GLU A 20 -33.47 -5.77 23.32
CA GLU A 20 -32.27 -6.58 23.25
C GLU A 20 -31.07 -5.65 22.99
N GLU A 21 -30.20 -5.48 23.99
CA GLU A 21 -28.89 -4.84 23.78
C GLU A 21 -28.09 -5.69 22.79
N PRO A 22 -27.50 -5.11 21.73
CA PRO A 22 -26.56 -5.85 20.89
C PRO A 22 -25.30 -6.13 21.71
N ALA A 23 -25.04 -7.42 21.95
CA ALA A 23 -23.84 -7.86 22.64
C ALA A 23 -22.56 -7.29 21.97
N PRO A 24 -21.50 -6.96 22.73
CA PRO A 24 -20.26 -6.50 22.15
C PRO A 24 -19.71 -7.58 21.21
N ALA A 25 -19.40 -7.19 19.97
CA ALA A 25 -18.73 -8.05 19.01
C ALA A 25 -17.40 -8.54 19.63
N PRO A 26 -16.97 -9.79 19.34
CA PRO A 26 -15.73 -10.31 19.90
C PRO A 26 -14.57 -9.41 19.49
N GLU A 27 -13.80 -8.92 20.47
CA GLU A 27 -12.53 -8.25 20.21
C GLU A 27 -11.70 -9.15 19.29
N ALA A 28 -11.33 -8.60 18.13
CA ALA A 28 -10.37 -9.26 17.27
C ALA A 28 -9.11 -9.51 18.10
N PRO A 29 -8.52 -10.73 18.08
CA PRO A 29 -7.34 -11.00 18.88
C PRO A 29 -6.26 -10.02 18.45
N ALA A 30 -5.88 -9.12 19.37
CA ALA A 30 -4.74 -8.25 19.21
C ALA A 30 -3.53 -9.18 19.01
N ALA A 31 -3.13 -9.35 17.75
CA ALA A 31 -2.11 -10.31 17.39
C ALA A 31 -0.83 -9.91 18.11
N ALA A 32 -0.44 -10.73 19.10
CA ALA A 32 0.79 -10.57 19.84
C ALA A 32 1.97 -10.86 18.90
N LEU A 33 2.30 -9.86 18.07
CA LEU A 33 3.57 -9.76 17.39
C LEU A 33 4.65 -9.83 18.47
N THR A 34 5.34 -10.96 18.52
CA THR A 34 6.41 -11.18 19.47
C THR A 34 7.48 -10.11 19.26
N GLU A 35 7.92 -9.48 20.36
CA GLU A 35 8.79 -8.29 20.34
C GLU A 35 10.11 -8.48 19.56
N ALA A 36 10.47 -9.75 19.29
CA ALA A 36 11.66 -10.21 18.60
C ALA A 36 11.62 -10.13 17.06
N GLU A 37 10.45 -10.02 16.41
CA GLU A 37 10.36 -9.89 14.94
C GLU A 37 10.13 -8.44 14.48
N VAL A 38 10.45 -7.47 15.33
CA VAL A 38 10.46 -6.07 14.90
C VAL A 38 11.78 -5.77 14.19
N GLU A 39 11.76 -5.99 12.88
CA GLU A 39 12.90 -5.91 11.95
C GLU A 39 13.79 -4.67 12.21
N GLU A 40 14.96 -4.92 12.79
CA GLU A 40 15.87 -3.84 13.18
C GLU A 40 16.58 -3.26 11.94
N LEU A 41 16.42 -1.95 11.71
CA LEU A 41 17.03 -1.27 10.57
C LEU A 41 18.56 -1.48 10.54
N PRO A 42 19.18 -1.78 9.38
CA PRO A 42 20.61 -2.01 9.29
C PRO A 42 21.42 -0.84 9.86
N LYS A 43 22.05 -1.05 11.02
CA LYS A 43 22.77 -0.04 11.81
C LYS A 43 23.84 0.73 11.01
N ALA A 44 24.42 0.11 9.98
CA ALA A 44 25.35 0.76 9.05
C ALA A 44 24.68 1.86 8.20
N ILE A 45 23.45 1.65 7.74
CA ILE A 45 22.68 2.63 6.95
C ILE A 45 22.29 3.81 7.84
N VAL A 46 21.74 3.54 9.03
CA VAL A 46 21.38 4.57 10.02
C VAL A 46 22.60 5.43 10.37
N ARG A 47 23.73 4.79 10.74
CA ARG A 47 24.99 5.48 11.05
C ARG A 47 25.47 6.37 9.90
N ARG A 48 25.42 5.87 8.66
CA ARG A 48 25.84 6.64 7.47
C ARG A 48 24.94 7.86 7.28
N LEU A 49 23.62 7.70 7.36
CA LEU A 49 22.65 8.79 7.19
C LEU A 49 22.83 9.88 8.26
N VAL A 50 22.96 9.50 9.53
CA VAL A 50 23.12 10.48 10.61
C VAL A 50 24.45 11.23 10.48
N LYS A 51 25.57 10.53 10.19
CA LYS A 51 26.87 11.20 9.98
C LYS A 51 26.86 12.14 8.78
N ASP A 52 26.26 11.73 7.66
CA ASP A 52 26.11 12.55 6.44
C ASP A 52 25.36 13.85 6.72
N LYS A 53 24.18 13.76 7.37
CA LYS A 53 23.38 14.95 7.72
C LYS A 53 24.07 15.84 8.74
N LEU A 54 24.71 15.28 9.76
CA LEU A 54 25.45 16.08 10.75
C LEU A 54 26.67 16.78 10.13
N ALA A 55 27.42 16.15 9.23
CA ALA A 55 28.55 16.79 8.54
C ALA A 55 28.09 17.96 7.64
N HIS A 56 26.97 17.79 6.94
CA HIS A 56 26.38 18.86 6.14
C HIS A 56 25.90 20.05 7.00
N ILE A 57 25.38 19.80 8.20
CA ILE A 57 24.97 20.86 9.15
C ILE A 57 26.19 21.52 9.80
N ALA A 58 27.26 20.77 10.09
CA ALA A 58 28.41 21.23 10.86
C ALA A 58 29.41 22.12 10.10
N GLY A 59 29.30 22.26 8.77
CA GLY A 59 30.11 23.22 8.01
C GLY A 59 30.62 22.77 6.64
N GLY A 60 30.29 21.57 6.15
CA GLY A 60 30.59 21.12 4.78
C GLY A 60 31.45 19.86 4.68
N GLU A 61 31.76 19.45 3.44
CA GLU A 61 32.54 18.25 3.14
C GLU A 61 33.92 18.29 3.82
N GLY A 62 34.18 17.31 4.68
CA GLY A 62 35.43 17.19 5.45
C GLY A 62 35.27 17.35 6.97
N ALA A 63 34.13 17.84 7.46
CA ALA A 63 33.84 17.89 8.90
C ALA A 63 33.60 16.48 9.48
N GLU A 64 34.57 15.90 10.19
CA GLU A 64 34.38 14.61 10.86
C GLU A 64 33.54 14.77 12.14
N VAL A 65 32.25 14.45 12.05
CA VAL A 65 31.37 14.38 13.23
C VAL A 65 31.52 13.02 13.92
N ILE A 66 32.00 13.08 15.17
CA ILE A 66 32.02 11.94 16.09
C ILE A 66 30.68 11.89 16.81
N VAL A 67 29.99 10.75 16.71
CA VAL A 67 28.72 10.50 17.42
C VAL A 67 28.91 9.31 18.35
N ASN A 68 28.51 9.47 19.61
CA ASN A 68 28.64 8.42 20.62
C ASN A 68 27.81 7.17 20.24
N LYS A 69 28.25 5.99 20.67
CA LYS A 69 27.60 4.70 20.38
C LYS A 69 26.14 4.70 20.86
N ASP A 70 25.88 5.22 22.06
CA ASP A 70 24.54 5.21 22.66
C ASP A 70 23.59 6.14 21.91
N ALA A 71 24.07 7.29 21.45
CA ALA A 71 23.32 8.17 20.56
C ALA A 71 23.00 7.50 19.21
N MET A 72 23.94 6.75 18.64
CA MET A 72 23.69 5.96 17.42
C MET A 72 22.66 4.84 17.63
N THR A 73 22.62 4.21 18.81
CA THR A 73 21.55 3.26 19.19
C THR A 73 20.22 3.98 19.30
N ALA A 74 20.16 5.12 20.00
CA ALA A 74 18.95 5.93 20.15
C ALA A 74 18.39 6.42 18.80
N PHE A 75 19.22 6.73 17.80
CA PHE A 75 18.76 7.03 16.44
C PHE A 75 18.14 5.82 15.74
N ALA A 76 18.68 4.61 15.93
CA ALA A 76 18.13 3.38 15.34
C ALA A 76 16.77 3.01 15.98
N GLU A 77 16.67 3.13 17.31
CA GLU A 77 15.44 2.89 18.06
C GLU A 77 14.37 3.96 17.72
N SER A 78 14.76 5.24 17.69
CA SER A 78 13.86 6.34 17.27
C SER A 78 13.33 6.14 15.85
N ALA A 79 14.16 5.69 14.91
CA ALA A 79 13.73 5.42 13.54
C ALA A 79 12.71 4.26 13.46
N ARG A 80 12.91 3.20 14.24
CA ARG A 80 11.93 2.11 14.39
C ARG A 80 10.61 2.62 14.97
N ILE A 81 10.67 3.36 16.07
CA ILE A 81 9.47 3.93 16.74
C ILE A 81 8.71 4.87 15.77
N PHE A 82 9.43 5.70 15.03
CA PHE A 82 8.84 6.59 14.01
C PHE A 82 8.08 5.82 12.92
N ILE A 83 8.62 4.70 12.41
CA ILE A 83 7.93 3.87 11.41
C ILE A 83 6.62 3.30 11.97
N HIS A 84 6.62 2.80 13.22
CA HIS A 84 5.40 2.29 13.85
C HIS A 84 4.38 3.40 14.10
N TYR A 85 4.83 4.55 14.62
CA TYR A 85 3.96 5.67 14.93
C TYR A 85 3.30 6.23 13.65
N LEU A 86 4.09 6.47 12.59
CA LEU A 86 3.56 6.91 11.29
C LEU A 86 2.60 5.88 10.69
N SER A 87 2.90 4.59 10.82
CA SER A 87 2.01 3.52 10.33
C SER A 87 0.69 3.48 11.11
N ALA A 88 0.71 3.71 12.42
CA ALA A 88 -0.49 3.77 13.25
C ALA A 88 -1.34 5.00 12.91
N THR A 89 -0.74 6.19 12.86
CA THR A 89 -1.46 7.44 12.50
C THR A 89 -2.05 7.35 11.10
N ALA A 90 -1.30 6.85 10.11
CA ALA A 90 -1.81 6.65 8.73
C ALA A 90 -2.92 5.58 8.65
N ASN A 91 -2.90 4.57 9.52
CA ASN A 91 -3.99 3.60 9.65
C ASN A 91 -5.26 4.26 10.18
N ASP A 92 -5.15 5.18 11.12
CA ASP A 92 -6.31 5.89 11.68
C ASP A 92 -6.91 6.90 10.67
N MET A 93 -6.07 7.61 9.90
CA MET A 93 -6.52 8.41 8.74
C MET A 93 -7.27 7.55 7.69
N CYS A 94 -6.77 6.33 7.42
CA CYS A 94 -7.40 5.38 6.51
C CYS A 94 -8.79 4.95 7.03
N LYS A 95 -8.89 4.58 8.31
CA LYS A 95 -10.15 4.19 8.98
C LYS A 95 -11.18 5.32 9.01
N GLU A 96 -10.77 6.56 9.25
CA GLU A 96 -11.67 7.73 9.24
C GLU A 96 -12.40 7.83 7.89
N THR A 97 -11.66 7.61 6.78
CA THR A 97 -12.24 7.55 5.43
C THR A 97 -12.90 6.21 5.08
N LYS A 98 -13.16 5.34 6.08
CA LYS A 98 -13.81 4.02 5.98
C LYS A 98 -13.11 3.03 5.05
N ARG A 99 -11.80 3.16 4.86
CA ARG A 99 -10.98 2.23 4.06
C ARG A 99 -10.26 1.22 4.96
N GLN A 100 -9.87 0.11 4.34
CA GLN A 100 -9.08 -0.98 4.94
C GLN A 100 -7.68 -1.09 4.31
N THR A 101 -7.28 -0.10 3.50
CA THR A 101 -6.02 -0.09 2.77
C THR A 101 -5.46 1.33 2.77
N ILE A 102 -4.33 1.48 3.45
CA ILE A 102 -3.60 2.73 3.58
C ILE A 102 -3.07 3.12 2.20
N ASN A 103 -3.40 4.33 1.77
CA ASN A 103 -2.92 4.94 0.55
C ASN A 103 -1.90 6.05 0.88
N ALA A 104 -1.21 6.55 -0.15
CA ALA A 104 -0.23 7.62 0.02
C ALA A 104 -0.81 8.90 0.66
N ASP A 105 -2.06 9.25 0.37
CA ASP A 105 -2.71 10.43 0.95
C ASP A 105 -2.95 10.29 2.46
N ASP A 106 -3.06 9.08 3.00
CA ASP A 106 -3.18 8.83 4.44
C ASP A 106 -1.85 9.07 5.15
N VAL A 107 -0.74 8.62 4.54
CA VAL A 107 0.61 8.86 5.03
C VAL A 107 0.96 10.34 5.00
N LEU A 108 0.56 11.05 3.94
CA LEU A 108 0.77 12.50 3.83
C LEU A 108 -0.01 13.29 4.89
N LYS A 109 -1.28 12.94 5.14
CA LYS A 109 -2.06 13.53 6.24
C LYS A 109 -1.51 13.19 7.62
N ALA A 110 -1.05 11.96 7.83
CA ALA A 110 -0.44 11.53 9.08
C ALA A 110 0.84 12.32 9.39
N LEU A 111 1.62 12.70 8.37
CA LEU A 111 2.77 13.59 8.56
C LEU A 111 2.37 15.00 9.00
N ASP A 112 1.27 15.55 8.50
CA ASP A 112 0.74 16.84 8.98
C ASP A 112 0.23 16.74 10.43
N GLU A 113 -0.52 15.70 10.77
CA GLU A 113 -1.03 15.44 12.14
C GLU A 113 0.11 15.20 13.15
N MET A 114 1.22 14.61 12.70
CA MET A 114 2.43 14.38 13.51
C MET A 114 3.38 15.61 13.56
N GLU A 115 2.93 16.79 13.14
CA GLU A 115 3.70 18.04 13.08
C GLU A 115 4.96 17.99 12.17
N PHE A 116 5.03 17.04 11.23
CA PHE A 116 6.10 16.89 10.24
C PHE A 116 5.71 17.39 8.83
N SER A 117 4.90 18.46 8.75
CA SER A 117 4.44 19.07 7.50
C SER A 117 5.57 19.43 6.52
N GLU A 118 6.78 19.72 7.02
CA GLU A 118 7.97 19.97 6.18
C GLU A 118 8.35 18.78 5.28
N PHE A 119 7.94 17.56 5.60
CA PHE A 119 8.20 16.36 4.79
C PHE A 119 7.16 16.12 3.70
N VAL A 120 6.00 16.78 3.75
CA VAL A 120 4.86 16.53 2.84
C VAL A 120 5.21 16.89 1.39
N GLU A 121 5.75 18.09 1.14
CA GLU A 121 6.06 18.53 -0.23
C GLU A 121 7.23 17.78 -0.88
N PRO A 122 8.36 17.51 -0.18
CA PRO A 122 9.38 16.59 -0.68
C PRO A 122 8.85 15.19 -1.00
N LEU A 123 7.96 14.65 -0.16
CA LEU A 123 7.40 13.31 -0.35
C LEU A 123 6.40 13.26 -1.53
N ARG A 124 5.58 14.31 -1.74
CA ARG A 124 4.74 14.47 -2.92
C ARG A 124 5.56 14.46 -4.22
N THR A 125 6.67 15.21 -4.23
CA THR A 125 7.60 15.26 -5.37
C THR A 125 8.21 13.89 -5.67
N ALA A 126 8.76 13.22 -4.66
CA ALA A 126 9.35 11.88 -4.80
C ALA A 126 8.33 10.83 -5.28
N LEU A 127 7.08 10.91 -4.82
CA LEU A 127 5.98 10.05 -5.23
C LEU A 127 5.57 10.29 -6.70
N GLN A 128 5.57 11.54 -7.16
CA GLN A 128 5.31 11.86 -8.57
C GLN A 128 6.42 11.31 -9.47
N GLU A 129 7.69 11.49 -9.09
CA GLU A 129 8.81 10.89 -9.81
C GLU A 129 8.71 9.36 -9.90
N PHE A 130 8.36 8.69 -8.80
CA PHE A 130 8.17 7.24 -8.76
C PHE A 130 7.06 6.78 -9.72
N ARG A 131 5.93 7.49 -9.75
CA ARG A 131 4.82 7.21 -10.68
C ARG A 131 5.26 7.36 -12.14
N ASN A 132 5.98 8.43 -12.48
CA ASN A 132 6.52 8.65 -13.83
C ASN A 132 7.47 7.51 -14.24
N LYS A 133 8.51 7.26 -13.41
CA LYS A 133 9.53 6.22 -13.64
C LYS A 133 8.92 4.80 -13.79
N ASN A 134 7.76 4.54 -13.19
CA ASN A 134 7.05 3.26 -13.34
C ASN A 134 6.10 3.22 -14.54
N ALA A 135 5.49 4.35 -14.92
CA ALA A 135 4.73 4.45 -16.18
C ALA A 135 5.64 4.19 -17.39
N ASP A 136 6.84 4.78 -17.40
CA ASP A 136 7.84 4.59 -18.45
C ASP A 136 8.21 3.11 -18.62
N LYS A 137 8.59 2.44 -17.52
CA LYS A 137 8.89 0.99 -17.51
C LYS A 137 7.73 0.14 -18.05
N ARG A 138 6.49 0.47 -17.70
CA ARG A 138 5.29 -0.24 -18.17
C ARG A 138 5.04 -0.01 -19.66
N SER A 139 5.34 1.19 -20.16
CA SER A 139 5.29 1.50 -21.60
C SER A 139 6.34 0.71 -22.39
N GLU A 140 7.58 0.62 -21.89
CA GLU A 140 8.68 -0.12 -22.51
C GLU A 140 8.44 -1.63 -22.54
N ALA A 141 7.91 -2.20 -21.44
CA ALA A 141 7.49 -3.60 -21.40
C ALA A 141 6.39 -3.88 -22.45
N SER A 142 5.42 -2.97 -22.59
CA SER A 142 4.33 -3.08 -23.57
C SER A 142 4.82 -2.99 -25.01
N LYS A 143 5.80 -2.10 -25.30
CA LYS A 143 6.46 -2.02 -26.62
C LYS A 143 7.17 -3.33 -26.96
N LYS A 144 8.01 -3.85 -26.05
CA LYS A 144 8.74 -5.12 -26.25
C LYS A 144 7.80 -6.31 -26.45
N GLN A 145 6.67 -6.37 -25.73
CA GLN A 145 5.66 -7.42 -25.91
C GLN A 145 4.95 -7.31 -27.28
N LYS A 146 4.62 -6.08 -27.72
CA LYS A 146 4.03 -5.83 -29.05
C LYS A 146 5.00 -6.19 -30.19
N GLU A 147 6.28 -5.92 -30.01
CA GLU A 147 7.32 -6.26 -30.99
C GLU A 147 7.58 -7.77 -31.06
N LYS A 148 7.63 -8.45 -29.91
CA LYS A 148 7.74 -9.93 -29.86
C LYS A 148 6.52 -10.62 -30.47
N ARG A 149 5.30 -10.08 -30.27
CA ARG A 149 4.09 -10.57 -30.96
C ARG A 149 4.11 -10.36 -32.48
N ARG A 150 4.73 -9.28 -32.97
CA ARG A 150 4.90 -9.07 -34.42
C ARG A 150 5.86 -10.09 -35.03
N LYS A 151 7.01 -10.30 -34.39
CA LYS A 151 8.05 -11.26 -34.84
C LYS A 151 7.59 -12.73 -34.78
N LEU A 152 6.58 -13.07 -33.97
CA LEU A 152 6.01 -14.43 -33.91
C LEU A 152 4.91 -14.67 -34.97
N ASN A 153 4.51 -13.66 -35.74
CA ASN A 153 3.45 -13.75 -36.75
C ASN A 153 4.01 -13.62 -38.19
N GLU A 154 5.30 -13.88 -38.35
CA GLU A 154 6.06 -13.72 -39.59
C GLU A 154 6.85 -15.02 -39.90
N GLU A 155 6.20 -16.17 -39.68
CA GLU A 155 6.71 -17.47 -40.11
C GLU A 155 6.26 -17.73 -41.56
N PRO A 156 7.18 -18.01 -42.51
CA PRO A 156 6.83 -18.14 -43.92
C PRO A 156 6.15 -19.48 -44.21
N LEU A 157 5.04 -19.42 -44.93
CA LEU A 157 4.34 -20.60 -45.46
C LEU A 157 5.27 -21.40 -46.40
N PRO A 158 5.35 -22.74 -46.29
CA PRO A 158 6.13 -23.54 -47.22
C PRO A 158 5.49 -23.49 -48.61
N GLN A 159 6.23 -22.97 -49.59
CA GLN A 159 5.82 -22.99 -50.99
C GLN A 159 5.81 -24.43 -51.50
N LYS A 160 4.65 -24.88 -51.97
CA LYS A 160 4.46 -26.17 -52.61
C LYS A 160 4.40 -25.96 -54.12
N GLU A 161 5.57 -25.91 -54.76
CA GLU A 161 5.64 -26.00 -56.23
C GLU A 161 5.50 -27.46 -56.65
N ASN A 162 4.96 -27.67 -57.86
CA ASN A 162 4.43 -28.94 -58.31
C ASN A 162 5.39 -29.57 -59.34
N ASP A 163 5.83 -30.80 -59.10
CA ASP A 163 6.35 -31.65 -60.17
C ASP A 163 5.19 -32.15 -61.04
N PRO A 164 5.25 -32.02 -62.38
CA PRO A 164 4.30 -32.68 -63.27
C PRO A 164 4.57 -34.19 -63.28
N ALA A 165 3.50 -34.99 -63.20
CA ALA A 165 3.59 -36.44 -63.21
C ALA A 165 4.02 -36.98 -64.59
N ASP A 166 4.82 -38.05 -64.54
CA ASP A 166 5.25 -38.84 -65.71
C ASP A 166 4.07 -39.57 -66.36
N ASP A 167 4.18 -39.84 -67.67
CA ASP A 167 3.08 -40.30 -68.52
C ASP A 167 2.89 -41.82 -68.44
N ALA A 168 1.69 -42.27 -68.03
CA ALA A 168 1.41 -43.68 -67.79
C ALA A 168 0.84 -44.35 -69.06
N ASN A 169 1.70 -45.10 -69.76
CA ASN A 169 1.37 -45.83 -70.98
C ASN A 169 0.77 -47.24 -70.72
N GLU A 170 -0.49 -47.44 -71.10
CA GLU A 170 -1.24 -48.69 -71.37
C GLU A 170 -2.45 -48.30 -72.24
N ASN A 171 -2.97 -48.99 -73.27
CA ASN A 171 -2.63 -50.16 -74.11
C ASN A 171 -3.19 -49.84 -75.54
N ASP A 172 -3.02 -50.59 -76.64
CA ASP A 172 -3.38 -51.99 -76.93
C ASP A 172 -2.78 -52.39 -78.31
N ASP A 173 -2.05 -53.52 -78.38
CA ASP A 173 -2.07 -54.63 -79.39
C ASP A 173 -0.84 -55.56 -79.18
#